data_AF-A0A6A9SKA3-F1
#
_entry.id   AF-A0A6A9SKA3-F1
#
_cell.length_a   1.000
_cell.length_b   1.000
_cell.length_c   1.000
_cell.angle_alpha   90.00
_cell.angle_beta   90.00
_cell.angle_gamma   90.00
#
_symmetry.space_group_name_H-M   'P 1'
#
loop_
_entity.id
_entity.type
_entity.pdbx_description
1 polymer ?
#
loop_
_entity_poly.entity_id
_entity_poly.type
_entity_poly.pdbx_seq_one_letter_code
_entity_poly.pdbx_strand_id
1 'polypeptide(L)'
;RPRSLTTRRSGSPCWTASAFHHAGLAREHRELVEDAFRERAIKVVAATPTLAAGVNTPSRRVVVRDWQRYDGTAGGMQPLSVLEVHQMFGRAGRPGRDPYGEAVLLANSHDELEELFDRYIYAEPEPVRSKLAAEPALRTHVLAAVATGFTTTEDALHEFLGETLYATQTDDPGRLKRVTRDVLEYLDRNGFVEREDGTLRATSTGHLVSQLYVDPMSAATLVDGLRAAERGGTASGGRQRASGDPEDAGFQTAGEMRGDDAAEPADSDSGESASPTPFGLFHLVSRTPDMYELYLRSGDREQYTELAYEREAELLGSAPREEEADFEDWLSALKTAKLLEDWASELDEDRIAERYGVGPGDIRGKVETAEWLLHAAERLAGDLDDVECAAAVREARKRVEYGVREELLDLAGVRDVGRKRARRLYNAGIESRADLRNAEKSLVLGAVRGREKTAERILENVGHPDPEMDAVSADADAVAAAEEADRSGQANLGDFS
;
A
#
# COMPACT_ATOMS: atom_id res chain seq x y z
N ARG A 1 -5.66 -25.13 -5.34
CA ARG A 1 -6.36 -24.48 -6.48
C ARG A 1 -7.82 -24.22 -6.09
N PRO A 2 -8.23 -23.01 -5.71
CA PRO A 2 -9.64 -22.70 -5.55
C PRO A 2 -10.23 -22.28 -6.90
N ARG A 3 -11.30 -22.94 -7.33
CA ARG A 3 -12.08 -22.56 -8.52
C ARG A 3 -13.01 -21.41 -8.15
N SER A 4 -13.02 -20.40 -9.02
CA SER A 4 -13.94 -19.25 -9.02
C SER A 4 -15.41 -19.66 -8.96
N LEU A 5 -16.26 -18.72 -8.51
CA LEU A 5 -17.72 -18.76 -8.57
C LEU A 5 -18.22 -19.19 -9.96
N THR A 6 -18.45 -20.49 -10.17
CA THR A 6 -19.16 -20.99 -11.35
C THR A 6 -20.65 -21.08 -11.09
N THR A 7 -21.42 -20.12 -11.59
CA THR A 7 -22.86 -20.25 -11.80
C THR A 7 -23.10 -21.10 -13.05
N ARG A 8 -23.25 -22.42 -12.89
CA ARG A 8 -23.74 -23.28 -13.99
C ARG A 8 -25.27 -23.18 -14.07
N ARG A 9 -25.78 -22.69 -15.21
CA ARG A 9 -27.18 -22.86 -15.60
C ARG A 9 -27.43 -24.33 -15.95
N SER A 10 -27.92 -25.14 -15.01
CA SER A 10 -28.63 -26.39 -15.32
C SER A 10 -29.59 -26.81 -14.20
N GLY A 11 -30.88 -26.51 -14.37
CA GLY A 11 -32.01 -27.43 -14.19
C GLY A 11 -32.19 -28.30 -12.94
N SER A 12 -31.59 -28.02 -11.78
CA SER A 12 -31.92 -28.69 -10.50
C SER A 12 -31.62 -27.77 -9.31
N PRO A 13 -32.54 -27.60 -8.32
CA PRO A 13 -32.35 -26.66 -7.23
C PRO A 13 -31.57 -27.30 -6.07
N CYS A 14 -30.25 -27.42 -6.19
CA CYS A 14 -29.37 -27.57 -5.03
C CYS A 14 -28.05 -26.82 -5.23
N TRP A 15 -28.12 -25.48 -5.22
CA TRP A 15 -26.90 -24.68 -5.05
C TRP A 15 -26.72 -24.44 -3.55
N THR A 16 -25.85 -25.22 -2.92
CA THR A 16 -25.16 -24.84 -1.68
C THR A 16 -24.30 -23.62 -2.00
N ALA A 17 -24.92 -22.44 -2.05
CA ALA A 17 -24.21 -21.20 -2.30
C ALA A 17 -23.37 -20.87 -1.06
N SER A 18 -22.07 -21.12 -1.14
CA SER A 18 -21.06 -20.65 -0.21
C SER A 18 -20.16 -19.63 -0.90
N ALA A 19 -19.56 -18.73 -0.12
CA ALA A 19 -18.56 -17.77 -0.58
C ALA A 19 -17.43 -17.62 0.44
N PHE A 20 -16.34 -16.99 0.01
CA PHE A 20 -15.26 -16.57 0.88
C PHE A 20 -15.16 -15.05 0.91
N HIS A 21 -14.62 -14.48 2.00
CA HIS A 21 -14.45 -13.04 2.16
C HIS A 21 -13.13 -12.71 2.88
N HIS A 22 -12.27 -11.91 2.24
CA HIS A 22 -10.99 -11.47 2.81
C HIS A 22 -10.54 -10.15 2.16
N ALA A 23 -9.54 -9.48 2.74
CA ALA A 23 -8.99 -8.20 2.24
C ALA A 23 -8.52 -8.28 0.79
N GLY A 24 -7.93 -9.40 0.37
CA GLY A 24 -7.51 -9.61 -1.03
C GLY A 24 -8.65 -9.63 -2.08
N LEU A 25 -9.93 -9.67 -1.69
CA LEU A 25 -11.02 -9.46 -2.65
C LEU A 25 -11.17 -7.97 -2.98
N ALA A 26 -11.47 -7.66 -4.26
CA ALA A 26 -11.88 -6.32 -4.67
C ALA A 26 -13.12 -5.85 -3.90
N ARG A 27 -13.24 -4.53 -3.68
CA ARG A 27 -14.33 -3.93 -2.87
C ARG A 27 -15.70 -4.32 -3.39
N GLU A 28 -15.91 -4.27 -4.70
CA GLU A 28 -17.16 -4.63 -5.36
C GLU A 28 -17.52 -6.11 -5.14
N HIS A 29 -16.52 -7.00 -5.11
CA HIS A 29 -16.73 -8.42 -4.81
C HIS A 29 -17.07 -8.64 -3.34
N ARG A 30 -16.45 -7.90 -2.42
CA ARG A 30 -16.79 -7.94 -0.99
C ARG A 30 -18.24 -7.49 -0.77
N GLU A 31 -18.63 -6.35 -1.34
CA GLU A 31 -20.01 -5.83 -1.30
C GLU A 31 -21.02 -6.84 -1.86
N LEU A 32 -20.72 -7.46 -3.01
CA LEU A 32 -21.60 -8.47 -3.62
C LEU A 32 -21.80 -9.69 -2.72
N VAL A 33 -20.72 -10.19 -2.08
CA VAL A 33 -20.80 -11.33 -1.15
C VAL A 33 -21.61 -10.95 0.08
N GLU A 34 -21.42 -9.74 0.62
CA GLU A 34 -22.13 -9.23 1.79
C GLU A 34 -23.63 -9.08 1.53
N ASP A 35 -24.00 -8.49 0.39
CA ASP A 35 -25.39 -8.31 -0.04
C ASP A 35 -26.06 -9.67 -0.29
N ALA A 36 -25.40 -10.55 -1.04
CA ALA A 36 -25.92 -11.89 -1.33
C ALA A 36 -26.08 -12.73 -0.05
N PHE A 37 -25.25 -12.54 0.97
CA PHE A 37 -25.41 -13.18 2.27
C PHE A 37 -26.57 -12.58 3.07
N ARG A 38 -26.72 -11.24 3.08
CA ARG A 38 -27.82 -10.53 3.75
C ARG A 38 -29.19 -10.90 3.16
N GLU A 39 -29.25 -11.02 1.84
CA GLU A 39 -30.42 -11.45 1.06
C GLU A 39 -30.65 -12.97 1.11
N ARG A 40 -29.74 -13.72 1.75
CA ARG A 40 -29.78 -15.18 1.87
C ARG A 40 -29.69 -15.91 0.53
N ALA A 41 -29.19 -15.27 -0.53
CA ALA A 41 -28.81 -15.94 -1.77
C ALA A 41 -27.63 -16.88 -1.52
N ILE A 42 -26.71 -16.50 -0.63
CA ILE A 42 -25.61 -17.32 -0.11
C ILE A 42 -25.94 -17.75 1.33
N LYS A 43 -25.63 -19.01 1.67
CA LYS A 43 -25.95 -19.61 2.98
C LYS A 43 -24.77 -19.63 3.94
N VAL A 44 -23.55 -19.65 3.43
CA VAL A 44 -22.31 -19.77 4.22
C VAL A 44 -21.27 -18.82 3.66
N VAL A 45 -20.60 -18.08 4.53
CA VAL A 45 -19.43 -17.26 4.19
C VAL A 45 -18.28 -17.71 5.08
N ALA A 46 -17.16 -18.09 4.48
CA ALA A 46 -15.90 -18.31 5.18
C ALA A 46 -15.06 -17.02 5.09
N ALA A 47 -14.72 -16.40 6.22
CA ALA A 47 -14.07 -15.10 6.21
C ALA A 47 -12.81 -15.05 7.07
N THR A 48 -11.83 -14.24 6.68
CA THR A 48 -10.73 -13.81 7.54
C THR A 48 -11.20 -12.74 8.54
N PRO A 49 -10.41 -12.39 9.59
CA PRO A 49 -10.83 -11.44 10.63
C PRO A 49 -11.27 -10.06 10.14
N THR A 50 -10.94 -9.68 8.89
CA THR A 50 -11.42 -8.45 8.23
C THR A 50 -12.95 -8.30 8.26
N LEU A 51 -13.69 -9.41 8.15
CA LEU A 51 -15.15 -9.39 8.25
C LEU A 51 -15.62 -9.32 9.71
N ALA A 52 -14.78 -9.70 10.68
CA ALA A 52 -15.10 -9.73 12.11
C ALA A 52 -15.26 -8.33 12.74
N ALA A 53 -14.71 -7.27 12.12
CA ALA A 53 -14.84 -5.89 12.61
C ALA A 53 -15.63 -4.96 11.66
N GLY A 54 -15.63 -5.20 10.34
CA GLY A 54 -16.00 -4.18 9.35
C GLY A 54 -17.44 -4.17 8.81
N VAL A 55 -18.23 -5.23 9.01
CA VAL A 55 -19.51 -5.40 8.27
C VAL A 55 -20.66 -5.82 9.20
N ASN A 56 -21.83 -5.17 9.10
CA ASN A 56 -23.02 -5.55 9.86
C ASN A 56 -23.84 -6.67 9.15
N THR A 57 -23.27 -7.87 9.09
CA THR A 57 -23.95 -9.08 8.55
C THR A 57 -24.10 -10.14 9.64
N PRO A 58 -25.06 -9.99 10.57
CA PRO A 58 -25.29 -10.99 11.61
C PRO A 58 -25.75 -12.32 10.99
N SER A 59 -25.23 -13.42 11.52
CA SER A 59 -25.60 -14.78 11.12
C SER A 59 -26.24 -15.50 12.31
N ARG A 60 -27.05 -16.54 12.08
CA ARG A 60 -27.58 -17.33 13.21
C ARG A 60 -26.44 -18.03 13.96
N ARG A 61 -25.47 -18.53 13.21
CA ARG A 61 -24.33 -19.30 13.72
C ARG A 61 -23.01 -18.70 13.24
N VAL A 62 -22.05 -18.61 14.14
CA VAL A 62 -20.66 -18.28 13.87
C VAL A 62 -19.79 -19.48 14.24
N VAL A 63 -18.83 -19.82 13.39
CA VAL A 63 -17.85 -20.87 13.65
C VAL A 63 -16.46 -20.25 13.55
N VAL A 64 -15.72 -20.25 14.65
CA VAL A 64 -14.31 -19.86 14.69
C VAL A 64 -13.50 -21.13 14.48
N ARG A 65 -12.92 -21.26 13.27
CA ARG A 65 -12.22 -22.46 12.80
C ARG A 65 -10.82 -22.59 13.41
N ASP A 66 -10.13 -21.46 13.47
CA ASP A 66 -8.73 -21.34 13.89
C ASP A 66 -8.68 -20.29 15.01
N TRP A 67 -8.20 -20.69 16.18
CA TRP A 67 -8.06 -19.82 17.36
C TRP A 67 -6.63 -19.33 17.56
N GLN A 68 -5.73 -19.70 16.65
CA GLN A 68 -4.33 -19.26 16.62
C GLN A 68 -4.02 -18.62 15.26
N ARG A 69 -3.12 -17.64 15.26
CA ARG A 69 -2.57 -17.01 14.06
C ARG A 69 -1.05 -16.94 14.15
N TYR A 70 -0.37 -16.97 13.02
CA TYR A 70 1.08 -16.77 13.00
C TYR A 70 1.42 -15.32 13.37
N ASP A 71 2.37 -15.16 14.27
CA ASP A 71 2.99 -13.88 14.62
C ASP A 71 4.49 -14.00 14.36
N GLY A 72 4.97 -13.28 13.34
CA GLY A 72 6.38 -13.29 12.94
C GLY A 72 7.31 -12.75 14.02
N THR A 73 6.84 -11.78 14.82
CA THR A 73 7.59 -11.20 15.93
C THR A 73 7.81 -12.22 17.04
N ALA A 74 6.78 -13.05 17.29
CA ALA A 74 6.85 -14.12 18.28
C ALA A 74 7.44 -15.43 17.71
N GLY A 75 7.75 -15.48 16.42
CA GLY A 75 8.33 -16.64 15.74
C GLY A 75 7.43 -17.88 15.68
N GLY A 76 6.09 -17.72 15.77
CA GLY A 76 5.20 -18.88 15.85
C GLY A 76 3.71 -18.59 15.89
N MET A 77 2.92 -19.65 16.03
CA MET A 77 1.47 -19.55 16.19
C MET A 77 1.12 -19.02 17.58
N GLN A 78 0.43 -17.90 17.63
CA GLN A 78 -0.06 -17.27 18.85
C GLN A 78 -1.58 -17.38 18.94
N PRO A 79 -2.15 -17.60 20.14
CA PRO A 79 -3.58 -17.52 20.35
C PRO A 79 -4.15 -16.15 19.93
N LEU A 80 -5.37 -16.13 19.40
CA LEU A 80 -6.13 -14.90 19.24
C LEU A 80 -6.44 -14.30 20.62
N SER A 81 -6.60 -12.99 20.70
CA SER A 81 -7.03 -12.37 21.96
C SER A 81 -8.48 -12.74 22.27
N VAL A 82 -8.81 -12.77 23.56
CA VAL A 82 -10.17 -13.05 24.03
C VAL A 82 -11.17 -12.07 23.43
N LEU A 83 -10.81 -10.78 23.39
CA LEU A 83 -11.62 -9.76 22.75
C LEU A 83 -11.93 -10.06 21.27
N GLU A 84 -10.96 -10.58 20.52
CA GLU A 84 -11.13 -10.86 19.09
C GLU A 84 -12.10 -12.02 18.87
N VAL A 85 -11.97 -13.10 19.64
CA VAL A 85 -12.90 -14.24 19.61
C VAL A 85 -14.31 -13.81 20.05
N HIS A 86 -14.42 -12.99 21.09
CA HIS A 86 -15.70 -12.45 21.57
C HIS A 86 -16.38 -11.57 20.52
N GLN A 87 -15.62 -10.74 19.79
CA GLN A 87 -16.18 -9.97 18.67
C GLN A 87 -16.67 -10.85 17.52
N MET A 88 -15.99 -11.96 17.22
CA MET A 88 -16.50 -12.94 16.27
C MET A 88 -17.81 -13.58 16.77
N PHE A 89 -17.84 -14.02 18.03
CA PHE A 89 -19.03 -14.64 18.65
C PHE A 89 -20.22 -13.69 18.71
N GLY A 90 -19.99 -12.41 18.98
CA GLY A 90 -21.04 -11.38 19.02
C GLY A 90 -21.80 -11.18 17.71
N ARG A 91 -21.32 -11.75 16.59
CA ARG A 91 -22.03 -11.78 15.30
C ARG A 91 -23.06 -12.89 15.19
N ALA A 92 -23.09 -13.82 16.13
CA ALA A 92 -24.06 -14.88 16.20
C ALA A 92 -25.39 -14.38 16.75
N GLY A 93 -26.49 -14.74 16.09
CA GLY A 93 -27.84 -14.28 16.37
C GLY A 93 -28.23 -13.06 15.53
N ARG A 94 -29.34 -13.15 14.80
CA ARG A 94 -29.89 -12.02 14.05
C ARG A 94 -31.00 -11.35 14.85
N PRO A 95 -30.84 -10.08 15.27
CA PRO A 95 -31.86 -9.34 16.00
C PRO A 95 -33.23 -9.38 15.29
N GLY A 96 -34.27 -9.71 16.05
CA GLY A 96 -35.65 -9.81 15.54
C GLY A 96 -35.92 -10.98 14.58
N ARG A 97 -34.95 -11.88 14.34
CA ARG A 97 -35.09 -13.00 13.40
C ARG A 97 -34.82 -14.36 14.02
N ASP A 98 -33.82 -14.48 14.88
CA ASP A 98 -33.47 -15.73 15.54
C ASP A 98 -33.82 -15.67 17.04
N PRO A 99 -34.32 -16.76 17.64
CA PRO A 99 -34.60 -16.81 19.08
C PRO A 99 -33.33 -16.87 19.93
N TYR A 100 -32.21 -17.29 19.35
CA TYR A 100 -30.87 -17.32 19.95
C TYR A 100 -29.80 -17.36 18.84
N GLY A 101 -28.57 -16.96 19.17
CA GLY A 101 -27.38 -17.13 18.36
C GLY A 101 -26.54 -18.31 18.83
N GLU A 102 -25.79 -18.95 17.93
CA GLU A 102 -24.86 -20.03 18.26
C GLU A 102 -23.43 -19.65 17.86
N ALA A 103 -22.52 -19.67 18.82
CA ALA A 103 -21.09 -19.49 18.57
C ALA A 103 -20.37 -20.82 18.83
N VAL A 104 -19.52 -21.24 17.90
CA VAL A 104 -18.80 -22.52 17.97
C VAL A 104 -17.32 -22.27 17.78
N LEU A 105 -16.51 -22.84 18.67
CA LEU A 105 -15.05 -22.90 18.56
C LEU A 105 -14.64 -24.36 18.32
N LEU A 106 -13.73 -24.59 17.39
CA LEU A 106 -13.29 -25.94 17.05
C LEU A 106 -12.04 -26.32 17.85
N ALA A 107 -12.15 -27.43 18.59
CA ALA A 107 -11.07 -28.09 19.31
C ALA A 107 -10.75 -29.44 18.65
N ASN A 108 -9.48 -29.85 18.59
CA ASN A 108 -9.08 -31.12 17.99
C ASN A 108 -8.91 -32.25 19.02
N SER A 109 -8.90 -31.93 20.31
CA SER A 109 -8.82 -32.90 21.42
C SER A 109 -9.69 -32.47 22.61
N HIS A 110 -9.87 -33.36 23.58
CA HIS A 110 -10.57 -33.02 24.83
C HIS A 110 -9.77 -32.02 25.68
N ASP A 111 -8.45 -32.19 25.75
CA ASP A 111 -7.55 -31.28 26.46
C ASP A 111 -7.61 -29.86 25.85
N GLU A 112 -7.61 -29.76 24.51
CA GLU A 112 -7.77 -28.47 23.81
C GLU A 112 -9.16 -27.87 24.09
N LEU A 113 -10.21 -28.70 24.18
CA LEU A 113 -11.55 -28.21 24.53
C LEU A 113 -11.57 -27.56 25.92
N GLU A 114 -10.97 -28.19 26.93
CA GLU A 114 -10.90 -27.59 28.28
C GLU A 114 -10.12 -26.26 28.27
N GLU A 115 -8.95 -26.23 27.61
CA GLU A 115 -8.13 -25.01 27.47
C GLU A 115 -8.92 -23.86 26.80
N LEU A 116 -9.66 -24.17 25.74
CA LEU A 116 -10.43 -23.18 25.00
C LEU A 116 -11.63 -22.64 25.79
N PHE A 117 -12.26 -23.47 26.61
CA PHE A 117 -13.32 -23.01 27.53
C PHE A 117 -12.75 -22.06 28.58
N ASP A 118 -11.65 -22.43 29.22
CA ASP A 118 -10.99 -21.59 30.20
C ASP A 118 -10.53 -20.25 29.59
N ARG A 119 -9.89 -20.29 28.41
CA ARG A 119 -9.36 -19.09 27.75
C ARG A 119 -10.43 -18.16 27.19
N TYR A 120 -11.48 -18.68 26.56
CA TYR A 120 -12.39 -17.86 25.76
C TYR A 120 -13.82 -17.80 26.28
N ILE A 121 -14.27 -18.74 27.11
CA ILE A 121 -15.65 -18.76 27.62
C ILE A 121 -15.71 -18.27 29.06
N TYR A 122 -14.78 -18.72 29.90
CA TYR A 122 -14.77 -18.38 31.32
C TYR A 122 -13.92 -17.15 31.65
N ALA A 123 -12.92 -16.83 30.83
CA ALA A 123 -12.13 -15.62 31.00
C ALA A 123 -12.84 -14.36 30.47
N GLU A 124 -12.56 -13.23 31.12
CA GLU A 124 -12.94 -11.91 30.62
C GLU A 124 -11.96 -11.42 29.54
N PRO A 125 -12.40 -10.54 28.61
CA PRO A 125 -11.52 -9.90 27.65
C PRO A 125 -10.34 -9.18 28.30
N GLU A 126 -9.19 -9.17 27.62
CA GLU A 126 -8.02 -8.45 28.09
C GLU A 126 -8.30 -6.94 28.20
N PRO A 127 -7.76 -6.26 29.23
CA PRO A 127 -7.95 -4.82 29.36
C PRO A 127 -7.31 -4.08 28.18
N VAL A 128 -7.98 -3.03 27.69
CA VAL A 128 -7.44 -2.17 26.64
C VAL A 128 -6.18 -1.47 27.15
N ARG A 129 -5.05 -1.67 26.46
CA ARG A 129 -3.76 -1.03 26.77
C ARG A 129 -3.39 -0.03 25.68
N SER A 130 -2.94 1.15 26.09
CA SER A 130 -2.40 2.14 25.16
C SER A 130 -1.11 1.67 24.51
N LYS A 131 -0.96 1.94 23.21
CA LYS A 131 0.25 1.67 22.42
C LYS A 131 1.07 2.95 22.13
N LEU A 132 0.71 4.08 22.75
CA LEU A 132 1.24 5.40 22.39
C LEU A 132 2.77 5.53 22.56
N ALA A 133 3.36 4.90 23.58
CA ALA A 133 4.80 4.99 23.83
C ALA A 133 5.64 4.00 23.00
N ALA A 134 5.20 3.75 21.77
CA ALA A 134 6.04 3.18 20.72
C ALA A 134 6.48 4.32 19.81
N GLU A 135 7.77 4.37 19.48
CA GLU A 135 8.35 5.45 18.68
C GLU A 135 7.58 5.70 17.36
N PRO A 136 7.22 4.67 16.55
CA PRO A 136 6.47 4.90 15.30
C PRO A 136 5.14 5.61 15.51
N ALA A 137 4.41 5.28 16.59
CA ALA A 137 3.16 5.95 16.91
C ALA A 137 3.39 7.39 17.37
N LEU A 138 4.48 7.64 18.09
CA LEU A 138 4.73 8.93 18.72
C LEU A 138 5.30 9.98 17.75
N ARG A 139 6.09 9.58 16.74
CA ARG A 139 6.69 10.50 15.74
C ARG A 139 5.64 11.40 15.09
N THR A 140 4.59 10.81 14.52
CA THR A 140 3.52 11.54 13.83
C THR A 140 2.76 12.46 14.79
N HIS A 141 2.46 12.00 16.01
CA HIS A 141 1.72 12.79 16.98
C HIS A 141 2.54 13.97 17.55
N VAL A 142 3.83 13.77 17.81
CA VAL A 142 4.72 14.84 18.29
C VAL A 142 4.91 15.90 17.20
N LEU A 143 5.20 15.49 15.97
CA LEU A 143 5.31 16.44 14.86
C LEU A 143 4.01 17.21 14.65
N ALA A 144 2.86 16.52 14.64
CA ALA A 144 1.57 17.17 14.48
C ALA A 144 1.27 18.17 15.62
N ALA A 145 1.61 17.84 16.87
CA ALA A 145 1.39 18.73 18.01
C ALA A 145 2.22 20.02 17.90
N VAL A 146 3.46 19.93 17.41
CA VAL A 146 4.34 21.09 17.16
C VAL A 146 3.87 21.87 15.92
N ALA A 147 3.60 21.19 14.80
CA ALA A 147 3.22 21.82 13.52
C ALA A 147 1.85 22.52 13.57
N THR A 148 0.93 22.06 14.41
CA THR A 148 -0.36 22.73 14.63
C THR A 148 -0.27 23.88 15.64
N GLY A 149 0.89 24.05 16.29
CA GLY A 149 1.08 25.03 17.37
C GLY A 149 0.34 24.67 18.67
N PHE A 150 -0.12 23.41 18.81
CA PHE A 150 -0.74 22.93 20.04
C PHE A 150 0.25 22.93 21.21
N THR A 151 1.52 22.64 20.91
CA THR A 151 2.65 22.82 21.82
C THR A 151 3.75 23.63 21.15
N THR A 152 4.44 24.44 21.94
CA THR A 152 5.59 25.25 21.51
C THR A 152 6.81 25.08 22.42
N THR A 153 6.74 24.20 23.42
CA THR A 153 7.85 23.90 24.33
C THR A 153 7.85 22.42 24.68
N GLU A 154 9.01 21.89 25.06
CA GLU A 154 9.12 20.49 25.48
C GLU A 154 8.27 20.22 26.75
N ASP A 155 8.21 21.16 27.68
CA ASP A 155 7.40 21.04 28.90
C ASP A 155 5.89 20.95 28.59
N ALA A 156 5.37 21.81 27.70
CA ALA A 156 3.97 21.77 27.29
C ALA A 156 3.63 20.48 26.52
N LEU A 157 4.59 19.95 25.74
CA LEU A 157 4.43 18.65 25.09
C LEU A 157 4.34 17.51 26.12
N HIS A 158 5.20 17.51 27.15
CA HIS A 158 5.15 16.52 28.22
C HIS A 158 3.84 16.61 29.04
N GLU A 159 3.35 17.82 29.29
CA GLU A 159 2.06 18.03 29.95
C GLU A 159 0.91 17.43 29.14
N PHE A 160 0.83 17.74 27.84
CA PHE A 160 -0.15 17.16 26.94
C PHE A 160 -0.10 15.63 26.91
N LEU A 161 1.10 15.06 26.74
CA LEU A 161 1.29 13.61 26.74
C LEU A 161 0.94 12.97 28.08
N GLY A 162 1.05 13.73 29.18
CA GLY A 162 0.63 13.35 30.53
C GLY A 162 -0.88 13.15 30.71
N GLU A 163 -1.70 13.70 29.82
CA GLU A 163 -3.17 13.53 29.84
C GLU A 163 -3.65 12.33 29.02
N THR A 164 -2.73 11.57 28.41
CA THR A 164 -3.08 10.45 27.52
C THR A 164 -3.44 9.17 28.28
N LEU A 165 -4.16 8.25 27.64
CA LEU A 165 -4.44 6.92 28.21
C LEU A 165 -3.16 6.16 28.56
N TYR A 166 -2.04 6.39 27.86
CA TYR A 166 -0.77 5.77 28.21
C TYR A 166 -0.28 6.24 29.58
N ALA A 167 -0.30 7.56 29.81
CA ALA A 167 0.16 8.16 31.06
C ALA A 167 -0.66 7.70 32.27
N THR A 168 -1.96 7.42 32.09
CA THR A 168 -2.82 6.89 33.17
C THR A 168 -2.63 5.39 33.45
N GLN A 169 -2.06 4.64 32.51
CA GLN A 169 -1.91 3.19 32.59
C GLN A 169 -0.48 2.72 32.88
N THR A 170 0.53 3.59 32.73
CA THR A 170 1.95 3.21 32.83
C THR A 170 2.47 3.30 34.26
N ASP A 171 3.24 2.30 34.67
CA ASP A 171 3.99 2.33 35.94
C ASP A 171 5.37 3.02 35.79
N ASP A 172 5.77 3.39 34.56
CA ASP A 172 7.00 4.15 34.26
C ASP A 172 6.67 5.42 33.46
N PRO A 173 6.29 6.52 34.15
CA PRO A 173 6.09 7.82 33.52
C PRO A 173 7.34 8.36 32.82
N GLY A 174 8.54 7.93 33.25
CA GLY A 174 9.80 8.34 32.64
C GLY A 174 9.98 7.79 31.23
N ARG A 175 9.38 6.64 30.90
CA ARG A 175 9.46 6.05 29.56
C ARG A 175 8.92 6.97 28.48
N LEU A 176 7.75 7.58 28.72
CA LEU A 176 7.13 8.47 27.73
C LEU A 176 8.00 9.69 27.49
N LYS A 177 8.59 10.27 28.54
CA LYS A 177 9.51 11.42 28.41
C LYS A 177 10.76 11.07 27.61
N ARG A 178 11.38 9.91 27.87
CA ARG A 178 12.55 9.42 27.13
C ARG A 178 12.23 9.27 25.63
N VAL A 179 11.18 8.51 25.30
CA VAL A 179 10.78 8.31 23.90
C VAL A 179 10.41 9.63 23.21
N THR A 180 9.74 10.55 23.91
CA THR A 180 9.40 11.88 23.36
C THR A 180 10.65 12.69 23.01
N ARG A 181 11.65 12.69 23.90
CA ARG A 181 12.93 13.37 23.65
C ARG A 181 13.64 12.78 22.44
N ASP A 182 13.70 11.45 22.36
CA ASP A 182 14.37 10.74 21.26
C ASP A 182 13.64 11.02 19.93
N VAL A 183 12.31 11.07 19.93
CA VAL A 183 11.48 11.50 18.79
C VAL A 183 11.73 12.96 18.41
N LEU A 184 11.81 13.88 19.36
CA LEU A 184 12.13 15.27 19.04
C LEU A 184 13.54 15.38 18.44
N GLU A 185 14.49 14.54 18.85
CA GLU A 185 15.87 14.54 18.35
C GLU A 185 15.90 14.00 16.91
N TYR A 186 15.11 12.95 16.65
CA TYR A 186 14.81 12.48 15.29
C TYR A 186 14.29 13.62 14.41
N LEU A 187 13.25 14.31 14.85
CA LEU A 187 12.59 15.35 14.06
C LEU A 187 13.51 16.54 13.79
N ASP A 188 14.34 16.91 14.76
CA ASP A 188 15.33 17.97 14.64
C ASP A 188 16.43 17.62 13.63
N ARG A 189 17.02 16.43 13.74
CA ARG A 189 18.07 15.96 12.82
C ARG A 189 17.60 15.84 11.37
N ASN A 190 16.34 15.49 11.15
CA ASN A 190 15.76 15.39 9.81
C ASN A 190 15.17 16.74 9.32
N GLY A 191 15.37 17.82 10.07
CA GLY A 191 14.92 19.16 9.66
C GLY A 191 13.40 19.31 9.61
N PHE A 192 12.65 18.56 10.42
CA PHE A 192 11.20 18.68 10.54
C PHE A 192 10.77 19.58 11.71
N VAL A 193 11.61 19.68 12.74
CA VAL A 193 11.43 20.56 13.89
C VAL A 193 12.72 21.33 14.12
N GLU A 194 12.60 22.55 14.62
CA GLU A 194 13.71 23.37 15.10
C GLU A 194 13.53 23.64 16.59
N ARG A 195 14.64 23.68 17.31
CA ARG A 195 14.68 24.04 18.74
C ARG A 195 15.54 25.27 18.95
N GLU A 196 14.91 26.39 19.28
CA GLU A 196 15.60 27.66 19.58
C GLU A 196 15.12 28.22 20.91
N ASP A 197 16.07 28.53 21.82
CA ASP A 197 15.79 29.15 23.12
C ASP A 197 14.66 28.47 23.94
N GLY A 198 14.58 27.13 23.86
CA GLY A 198 13.54 26.34 24.53
C GLY A 198 12.17 26.33 23.83
N THR A 199 12.07 26.98 22.67
CA THR A 199 10.88 26.96 21.80
C THR A 199 11.02 25.87 20.74
N LEU A 200 9.97 25.09 20.55
CA LEU A 200 9.81 24.11 19.48
C LEU A 200 8.98 24.72 18.34
N ARG A 201 9.47 24.61 17.10
CA ARG A 201 8.74 25.01 15.90
C ARG A 201 8.91 23.96 14.81
N ALA A 202 7.87 23.68 14.04
CA ALA A 202 8.04 22.84 12.86
C ALA A 202 8.60 23.69 11.70
N THR A 203 9.49 23.10 10.91
CA THR A 203 10.01 23.72 9.68
C THR A 203 8.94 23.75 8.58
N SER A 204 9.20 24.37 7.43
CA SER A 204 8.29 24.28 6.26
C SER A 204 8.03 22.82 5.88
N THR A 205 9.10 22.03 5.77
CA THR A 205 9.06 20.61 5.46
C THR A 205 8.33 19.83 6.55
N GLY A 206 8.56 20.13 7.83
CA GLY A 206 7.83 19.50 8.94
C GLY A 206 6.33 19.76 8.92
N HIS A 207 5.90 20.98 8.59
CA HIS A 207 4.48 21.29 8.38
C HIS A 207 3.92 20.48 7.19
N LEU A 208 4.67 20.38 6.10
CA LEU A 208 4.27 19.62 4.92
C LEU A 208 4.10 18.12 5.24
N VAL A 209 5.06 17.51 5.93
CA VAL A 209 4.98 16.11 6.38
C VAL A 209 3.73 15.87 7.24
N SER A 210 3.45 16.77 8.20
CA SER A 210 2.25 16.69 9.02
C SER A 210 0.96 16.83 8.21
N GLN A 211 0.92 17.69 7.19
CA GLN A 211 -0.25 17.89 6.33
C GLN A 211 -0.51 16.70 5.39
N LEU A 212 0.56 16.06 4.93
CA LEU A 212 0.50 14.87 4.08
C LEU A 212 0.11 13.60 4.86
N TYR A 213 0.14 13.67 6.19
CA TYR A 213 -0.15 12.58 7.12
C TYR A 213 0.78 11.37 6.96
N VAL A 214 2.02 11.63 6.54
CA VAL A 214 3.08 10.64 6.32
C VAL A 214 3.89 10.48 7.60
N ASP A 215 4.31 9.25 7.94
CA ASP A 215 5.22 9.03 9.08
C ASP A 215 6.51 9.85 8.85
N PRO A 216 7.02 10.59 9.85
CA PRO A 216 8.27 11.34 9.70
C PRO A 216 9.45 10.51 9.21
N MET A 217 9.51 9.21 9.51
CA MET A 217 10.51 8.29 8.99
C MET A 217 10.31 7.93 7.52
N SER A 218 9.06 7.78 7.07
CA SER A 218 8.77 7.68 5.65
C SER A 218 9.21 8.96 4.92
N ALA A 219 8.88 10.14 5.46
CA ALA A 219 9.30 11.41 4.87
C ALA A 219 10.83 11.55 4.80
N ALA A 220 11.56 11.24 5.88
CA ALA A 220 13.03 11.24 5.86
C ALA A 220 13.60 10.28 4.81
N THR A 221 13.04 9.07 4.71
CA THR A 221 13.43 8.09 3.69
C THR A 221 13.22 8.63 2.27
N LEU A 222 12.10 9.31 2.03
CA LEU A 222 11.79 9.93 0.74
C LEU A 222 12.78 11.07 0.43
N VAL A 223 13.00 11.98 1.36
CA VAL A 223 13.94 13.11 1.22
C VAL A 223 15.35 12.60 0.90
N ASP A 224 15.84 11.61 1.65
CA ASP A 224 17.17 11.03 1.44
C ASP A 224 17.29 10.36 0.06
N GLY A 225 16.25 9.62 -0.35
CA GLY A 225 16.21 8.98 -1.66
C GLY A 225 16.16 9.97 -2.83
N LEU A 226 15.38 11.04 -2.69
CA LEU A 226 15.29 12.10 -3.70
C LEU A 226 16.63 12.84 -3.83
N ARG A 227 17.28 13.19 -2.71
CA ARG A 227 18.64 13.77 -2.71
C ARG A 227 19.71 12.83 -3.26
N ALA A 228 19.55 11.52 -3.06
CA ALA A 228 20.45 10.52 -3.65
C ALA A 228 20.29 10.44 -5.18
N ALA A 229 19.09 10.71 -5.72
CA ALA A 229 18.88 10.79 -7.17
C ALA A 229 19.67 11.96 -7.77
N GLU A 230 19.67 13.13 -7.12
CA GLU A 230 20.41 14.31 -7.60
C GLU A 230 21.92 14.13 -7.56
N ARG A 231 22.43 13.34 -6.61
CA ARG A 231 23.85 12.99 -6.50
C ARG A 231 24.33 11.94 -7.52
N GLY A 232 23.44 11.37 -8.33
CA GLY A 232 23.80 10.45 -9.43
C GLY A 232 23.84 8.96 -9.09
N GLY A 233 23.07 8.47 -8.10
CA GLY A 233 23.01 7.05 -7.76
C GLY A 233 24.22 6.55 -6.94
N THR A 234 24.13 5.33 -6.42
CA THR A 234 24.94 4.77 -5.32
C THR A 234 26.43 5.17 -5.34
N ALA A 235 26.83 6.01 -4.38
CA ALA A 235 28.24 6.19 -4.06
C ALA A 235 28.80 4.89 -3.47
N SER A 236 29.36 4.04 -4.33
CA SER A 236 30.24 2.94 -3.96
C SER A 236 31.57 3.51 -3.43
N GLY A 237 31.52 4.08 -2.23
CA GLY A 237 32.68 4.54 -1.46
C GLY A 237 32.91 3.61 -0.27
N GLY A 238 34.01 2.87 -0.27
CA GLY A 238 34.31 1.88 0.76
C GLY A 238 34.23 2.43 2.19
N ARG A 239 33.42 1.78 3.03
CA ARG A 239 33.31 2.11 4.46
C ARG A 239 34.46 1.55 5.27
N GLN A 240 35.17 2.42 5.97
CA GLN A 240 35.96 2.09 7.15
C GLN A 240 35.16 2.48 8.39
N ARG A 241 34.49 1.52 9.05
CA ARG A 241 33.87 1.76 10.36
C ARG A 241 34.97 1.95 11.41
N ALA A 242 34.93 3.08 12.12
CA ALA A 242 35.58 3.20 13.42
C ALA A 242 34.91 2.22 14.40
N SER A 243 35.71 1.43 15.10
CA SER A 243 35.26 0.46 16.11
C SER A 243 34.74 1.18 17.36
N GLY A 244 33.43 1.12 17.59
CA GLY A 244 32.78 1.58 18.83
C GLY A 244 31.80 0.52 19.36
N ASP A 245 31.70 0.41 20.69
CA ASP A 245 30.92 -0.58 21.43
C ASP A 245 29.41 -0.57 21.10
N PRO A 246 28.73 -1.73 20.98
CA PRO A 246 27.32 -1.81 20.60
C PRO A 246 26.31 -1.40 21.69
N GLU A 247 26.77 -1.04 22.89
CA GLU A 247 25.90 -0.63 24.01
C GLU A 247 25.74 0.91 24.15
N ASP A 248 26.36 1.69 23.25
CA ASP A 248 26.29 3.18 23.24
C ASP A 248 25.86 3.74 21.86
N ALA A 249 24.97 3.05 21.17
CA ALA A 249 24.41 3.53 19.90
C ALA A 249 23.25 4.50 20.17
N GLY A 250 23.59 5.79 20.27
CA GLY A 250 22.59 6.87 20.13
C GLY A 250 21.87 6.78 18.77
N PHE A 251 20.69 7.40 18.70
CA PHE A 251 19.83 7.41 17.50
C PHE A 251 20.61 7.92 16.26
N GLN A 252 20.32 7.37 15.08
CA GLN A 252 21.01 7.64 13.81
C GLN A 252 19.99 8.11 12.76
N THR A 253 20.29 9.13 11.93
CA THR A 253 19.44 9.52 10.77
C THR A 253 19.18 8.35 9.82
N ALA A 254 18.20 8.43 8.91
CA ALA A 254 17.98 7.34 7.94
C ALA A 254 19.25 7.06 7.08
N GLY A 255 20.03 8.10 6.77
CA GLY A 255 21.38 7.98 6.23
C GLY A 255 22.40 7.33 7.19
N GLU A 256 22.43 7.69 8.48
CA GLU A 256 23.39 7.16 9.47
C GLU A 256 23.07 5.74 9.94
N MET A 257 21.79 5.34 10.06
CA MET A 257 21.38 3.95 10.29
C MET A 257 21.89 3.07 9.15
N ARG A 258 21.94 3.65 7.96
CA ARG A 258 22.49 3.02 6.77
C ARG A 258 23.99 3.22 6.63
N GLY A 259 24.69 4.04 7.43
CA GLY A 259 26.14 4.24 7.46
C GLY A 259 26.74 5.30 6.51
N ASP A 260 25.98 6.32 6.11
CA ASP A 260 26.51 7.44 5.30
C ASP A 260 27.39 8.38 6.15
N ASP A 261 28.69 8.08 6.24
CA ASP A 261 29.68 9.10 6.56
C ASP A 261 29.80 10.05 5.35
N ALA A 262 29.68 11.36 5.60
CA ALA A 262 29.87 12.40 4.60
C ALA A 262 31.28 12.31 3.98
N ALA A 263 31.41 11.60 2.86
CA ALA A 263 32.60 11.65 2.03
C ALA A 263 32.63 12.99 1.28
N GLU A 264 33.78 13.67 1.33
CA GLU A 264 34.00 14.89 0.55
C GLU A 264 33.74 14.64 -0.95
N PRO A 265 33.18 15.62 -1.67
CA PRO A 265 32.83 15.45 -3.07
C PRO A 265 34.11 15.17 -3.87
N ALA A 266 34.24 13.95 -4.37
CA ALA A 266 35.21 13.66 -5.42
C ALA A 266 34.74 14.37 -6.68
N ASP A 267 35.58 15.25 -7.23
CA ASP A 267 35.42 15.82 -8.57
C ASP A 267 35.32 14.67 -9.60
N SER A 268 34.09 14.23 -9.88
CA SER A 268 33.76 13.39 -11.02
C SER A 268 33.10 14.27 -12.08
N ASP A 269 33.82 14.37 -13.19
CA ASP A 269 33.45 14.97 -14.47
C ASP A 269 31.96 14.82 -14.80
N SER A 270 31.38 15.91 -15.33
CA SER A 270 30.01 16.11 -15.79
C SER A 270 29.30 14.88 -16.41
N GLY A 271 28.71 14.03 -15.58
CA GLY A 271 27.61 13.16 -15.97
C GLY A 271 26.30 13.91 -15.74
N GLU A 272 25.46 14.06 -16.78
CA GLU A 272 24.07 14.53 -16.60
C GLU A 272 23.43 13.71 -15.48
N SER A 273 22.89 14.37 -14.45
CA SER A 273 22.12 13.68 -13.41
C SER A 273 20.96 12.97 -14.09
N ALA A 274 21.06 11.64 -14.18
CA ALA A 274 20.02 10.84 -14.80
C ALA A 274 18.78 10.94 -13.91
N SER A 275 17.71 11.53 -14.44
CA SER A 275 16.43 11.62 -13.78
C SER A 275 16.01 10.24 -13.24
N PRO A 276 15.51 10.13 -12.00
CA PRO A 276 15.21 8.83 -11.39
C PRO A 276 14.15 8.08 -12.20
N THR A 277 14.35 6.77 -12.37
CA THR A 277 13.40 5.93 -13.10
C THR A 277 12.13 5.68 -12.26
N PRO A 278 10.98 5.40 -12.89
CA PRO A 278 9.78 5.01 -12.17
C PRO A 278 10.01 3.80 -11.25
N PHE A 279 10.82 2.82 -11.65
CA PHE A 279 11.13 1.66 -10.82
C PHE A 279 11.92 2.03 -9.57
N GLY A 280 12.94 2.88 -9.70
CA GLY A 280 13.70 3.42 -8.57
C GLY A 280 12.81 4.15 -7.56
N LEU A 281 11.85 4.93 -8.06
CA LEU A 281 10.86 5.64 -7.25
C LEU A 281 9.83 4.71 -6.60
N PHE A 282 9.38 3.66 -7.31
CA PHE A 282 8.50 2.63 -6.74
C PHE A 282 9.19 1.88 -5.60
N HIS A 283 10.48 1.59 -5.76
CA HIS A 283 11.29 0.99 -4.71
C HIS A 283 11.49 1.95 -3.53
N LEU A 284 11.78 3.23 -3.81
CA LEU A 284 11.91 4.25 -2.77
C LEU A 284 10.68 4.32 -1.86
N VAL A 285 9.48 4.45 -2.43
CA VAL A 285 8.24 4.49 -1.63
C VAL A 285 7.93 3.16 -0.97
N SER A 286 8.33 2.05 -1.58
CA SER A 286 8.08 0.71 -1.02
C SER A 286 8.91 0.41 0.23
N ARG A 287 10.05 1.07 0.43
CA ARG A 287 10.90 0.94 1.62
C ARG A 287 10.41 1.75 2.83
N THR A 288 9.33 2.52 2.67
CA THR A 288 8.85 3.40 3.74
C THR A 288 7.98 2.62 4.73
N PRO A 289 7.99 2.95 6.04
CA PRO A 289 7.14 2.32 7.04
C PRO A 289 5.63 2.37 6.74
N ASP A 290 5.19 3.36 5.95
CA ASP A 290 3.80 3.51 5.52
C ASP A 290 3.37 2.51 4.42
N MET A 291 4.32 1.85 3.75
CA MET A 291 4.03 0.80 2.78
C MET A 291 3.98 -0.57 3.47
N TYR A 292 2.85 -1.26 3.34
CA TYR A 292 2.82 -2.69 3.66
C TYR A 292 3.44 -3.49 2.52
N GLU A 293 4.60 -4.10 2.76
CA GLU A 293 5.38 -4.81 1.75
C GLU A 293 4.80 -6.18 1.38
N LEU A 294 5.34 -6.80 0.32
CA LEU A 294 5.09 -8.19 -0.02
C LEU A 294 6.12 -9.08 0.69
N TYR A 295 5.65 -10.11 1.41
CA TYR A 295 6.56 -11.11 1.96
C TYR A 295 7.30 -11.88 0.86
N LEU A 296 8.57 -12.16 1.11
CA LEU A 296 9.35 -13.11 0.33
C LEU A 296 8.84 -14.54 0.54
N ARG A 297 8.80 -15.31 -0.54
CA ARG A 297 8.46 -16.73 -0.59
C ARG A 297 9.71 -17.55 -0.90
N SER A 298 9.56 -18.86 -0.87
CA SER A 298 10.60 -19.76 -1.36
C SER A 298 11.05 -19.39 -2.77
N GLY A 299 12.35 -19.13 -2.94
CA GLY A 299 12.96 -18.74 -4.21
C GLY A 299 12.99 -17.23 -4.46
N ASP A 300 12.16 -16.44 -3.77
CA ASP A 300 12.12 -14.99 -3.98
C ASP A 300 13.44 -14.33 -3.56
N ARG A 301 14.08 -14.80 -2.48
CA ARG A 301 15.35 -14.21 -2.02
C ARG A 301 16.40 -14.19 -3.12
N GLU A 302 16.61 -15.32 -3.78
CA GLU A 302 17.57 -15.45 -4.89
C GLU A 302 17.15 -14.56 -6.07
N GLN A 303 15.89 -14.68 -6.51
CA GLN A 303 15.36 -13.91 -7.63
C GLN A 303 15.49 -12.39 -7.46
N TYR A 304 15.12 -11.86 -6.28
CA TYR A 304 15.16 -10.41 -6.05
C TYR A 304 16.57 -9.92 -5.72
N THR A 305 17.46 -10.78 -5.23
CA THR A 305 18.89 -10.46 -5.12
C THR A 305 19.51 -10.30 -6.51
N GLU A 306 19.22 -11.21 -7.45
CA GLU A 306 19.65 -11.08 -8.84
C GLU A 306 19.09 -9.79 -9.48
N LEU A 307 17.79 -9.53 -9.31
CA LEU A 307 17.17 -8.29 -9.81
C LEU A 307 17.81 -7.02 -9.24
N ALA A 308 18.20 -7.05 -7.95
CA ALA A 308 18.87 -5.94 -7.29
C ALA A 308 20.23 -5.62 -7.94
N TYR A 309 21.02 -6.65 -8.24
CA TYR A 309 22.29 -6.49 -8.94
C TYR A 309 22.09 -6.04 -10.40
N GLU A 310 21.10 -6.59 -11.10
CA GLU A 310 20.81 -6.23 -12.50
C GLU A 310 20.39 -4.78 -12.65
N ARG A 311 19.66 -4.23 -11.67
CA ARG A 311 19.05 -2.90 -11.73
C ARG A 311 19.59 -1.94 -10.69
N GLU A 312 20.77 -2.19 -10.14
CA GLU A 312 21.39 -1.39 -9.06
C GLU A 312 21.41 0.11 -9.41
N ALA A 313 21.74 0.46 -10.65
CA ALA A 313 21.84 1.83 -11.12
C ALA A 313 20.50 2.61 -11.09
N GLU A 314 19.36 1.92 -11.05
CA GLU A 314 18.04 2.55 -10.93
C GLU A 314 17.64 2.80 -9.47
N LEU A 315 18.26 2.12 -8.50
CA LEU A 315 17.83 2.12 -7.11
C LEU A 315 18.38 3.35 -6.37
N LEU A 316 17.49 4.05 -5.67
CA LEU A 316 17.84 5.31 -4.99
C LEU A 316 18.39 5.04 -3.57
N GLY A 317 19.58 5.58 -3.29
CA GLY A 317 20.29 5.38 -2.02
C GLY A 317 21.01 4.03 -1.94
N SER A 318 21.75 3.80 -0.85
CA SER A 318 22.57 2.60 -0.68
C SER A 318 21.72 1.35 -0.39
N ALA A 319 22.03 0.24 -1.06
CA ALA A 319 21.54 -1.08 -0.69
C ALA A 319 22.28 -1.60 0.57
N PRO A 320 21.57 -2.21 1.54
CA PRO A 320 22.21 -2.94 2.63
C PRO A 320 22.97 -4.15 2.10
N ARG A 321 23.95 -4.62 2.86
CA ARG A 321 24.70 -5.84 2.50
C ARG A 321 23.86 -7.09 2.77
N GLU A 322 24.13 -8.17 2.06
CA GLU A 322 23.38 -9.43 2.22
C GLU A 322 23.42 -10.02 3.64
N GLU A 323 24.44 -9.69 4.42
CA GLU A 323 24.58 -10.13 5.81
C GLU A 323 23.88 -9.22 6.82
N GLU A 324 23.39 -8.05 6.41
CA GLU A 324 22.70 -7.09 7.26
C GLU A 324 21.24 -7.53 7.49
N ALA A 325 20.72 -7.24 8.68
CA ALA A 325 19.42 -7.75 9.12
C ALA A 325 18.23 -7.17 8.32
N ASP A 326 18.41 -5.98 7.75
CA ASP A 326 17.40 -5.26 6.96
C ASP A 326 17.42 -5.62 5.46
N PHE A 327 18.32 -6.51 5.02
CA PHE A 327 18.39 -6.92 3.61
C PHE A 327 17.12 -7.64 3.14
N GLU A 328 16.50 -8.48 3.98
CA GLU A 328 15.26 -9.19 3.61
C GLU A 328 14.06 -8.24 3.46
N ASP A 329 13.96 -7.22 4.32
CA ASP A 329 12.94 -6.17 4.20
C ASP A 329 13.19 -5.32 2.95
N TRP A 330 14.46 -4.98 2.68
CA TRP A 330 14.83 -4.26 1.46
C TRP A 330 14.46 -5.05 0.18
N LEU A 331 14.67 -6.37 0.15
CA LEU A 331 14.20 -7.22 -0.95
C LEU A 331 12.66 -7.31 -1.03
N SER A 332 11.97 -7.28 0.11
CA SER A 332 10.50 -7.25 0.17
C SER A 332 9.94 -5.95 -0.42
N ALA A 333 10.60 -4.82 -0.16
CA ALA A 333 10.33 -3.55 -0.83
C ALA A 333 10.61 -3.63 -2.34
N LEU A 334 11.72 -4.24 -2.77
CA LEU A 334 12.03 -4.41 -4.20
C LEU A 334 11.00 -5.30 -4.92
N LYS A 335 10.56 -6.37 -4.29
CA LYS A 335 9.45 -7.20 -4.77
C LYS A 335 8.14 -6.41 -4.90
N THR A 336 7.86 -5.52 -3.94
CA THR A 336 6.69 -4.64 -3.98
C THR A 336 6.79 -3.63 -5.13
N ALA A 337 7.97 -3.06 -5.35
CA ALA A 337 8.25 -2.18 -6.48
C ALA A 337 8.06 -2.89 -7.83
N LYS A 338 8.47 -4.16 -7.93
CA LYS A 338 8.27 -4.95 -9.16
C LYS A 338 6.79 -5.22 -9.46
N LEU A 339 5.97 -5.44 -8.43
CA LEU A 339 4.51 -5.51 -8.60
C LEU A 339 3.94 -4.18 -9.14
N LEU A 340 4.38 -3.04 -8.57
CA LEU A 340 3.95 -1.71 -9.02
C LEU A 340 4.40 -1.43 -10.46
N GLU A 341 5.60 -1.86 -10.84
CA GLU A 341 6.08 -1.76 -12.21
C GLU A 341 5.27 -2.62 -13.18
N ASP A 342 4.96 -3.87 -12.81
CA ASP A 342 4.11 -4.74 -13.65
C ASP A 342 2.72 -4.13 -13.84
N TRP A 343 2.16 -3.52 -12.80
CA TRP A 343 0.91 -2.76 -12.86
C TRP A 343 1.01 -1.55 -13.81
N ALA A 344 2.04 -0.72 -13.64
CA ALA A 344 2.32 0.43 -14.48
C ALA A 344 2.73 0.04 -15.92
N SER A 345 3.13 -1.21 -16.15
CA SER A 345 3.46 -1.74 -17.48
C SER A 345 2.25 -2.38 -18.18
N GLU A 346 1.06 -2.21 -17.60
CA GLU A 346 -0.25 -2.70 -18.07
C GLU A 346 -0.44 -4.21 -18.01
N LEU A 347 0.33 -4.92 -17.18
CA LEU A 347 0.13 -6.36 -17.00
C LEU A 347 -1.26 -6.62 -16.41
N ASP A 348 -1.97 -7.62 -16.94
CA ASP A 348 -3.33 -7.93 -16.50
C ASP A 348 -3.37 -8.24 -14.99
N GLU A 349 -4.41 -7.74 -14.33
CA GLU A 349 -4.54 -7.82 -12.87
C GLU A 349 -4.56 -9.29 -12.38
N ASP A 350 -5.17 -10.21 -13.15
CA ASP A 350 -5.18 -11.62 -12.79
C ASP A 350 -3.79 -12.25 -12.88
N ARG A 351 -2.95 -11.78 -13.81
CA ARG A 351 -1.55 -12.24 -13.94
C ARG A 351 -0.66 -11.71 -12.84
N ILE A 352 -0.86 -10.46 -12.45
CA ILE A 352 -0.16 -9.89 -11.28
C ILE A 352 -0.56 -10.69 -10.03
N ALA A 353 -1.87 -10.92 -9.85
CA ALA A 353 -2.38 -11.71 -8.74
C ALA A 353 -1.75 -13.12 -8.69
N GLU A 354 -1.65 -13.81 -9.83
CA GLU A 354 -1.01 -15.13 -9.91
C GLU A 354 0.50 -15.06 -9.63
N ARG A 355 1.24 -14.17 -10.32
CA ARG A 355 2.69 -14.02 -10.21
C ARG A 355 3.14 -13.75 -8.79
N TYR A 356 2.47 -12.83 -8.10
CA TYR A 356 2.82 -12.46 -6.72
C TYR A 356 2.02 -13.23 -5.68
N GLY A 357 1.10 -14.13 -6.10
CA GLY A 357 0.11 -14.83 -5.28
C GLY A 357 -0.63 -13.93 -4.31
N VAL A 358 -1.12 -12.80 -4.79
CA VAL A 358 -1.89 -11.82 -4.02
C VAL A 358 -3.32 -11.75 -4.56
N GLY A 359 -4.23 -11.16 -3.79
CA GLY A 359 -5.56 -10.86 -4.29
C GLY A 359 -5.62 -9.53 -5.06
N PRO A 360 -6.63 -9.34 -5.94
CA PRO A 360 -6.97 -8.05 -6.54
C PRO A 360 -6.99 -6.87 -5.55
N GLY A 361 -7.56 -7.09 -4.36
CA GLY A 361 -7.64 -6.07 -3.31
C GLY A 361 -6.26 -5.66 -2.77
N ASP A 362 -5.31 -6.58 -2.71
CA ASP A 362 -3.95 -6.31 -2.24
C ASP A 362 -3.17 -5.49 -3.27
N ILE A 363 -3.35 -5.78 -4.57
CA ILE A 363 -2.78 -4.99 -5.66
C ILE A 363 -3.29 -3.55 -5.58
N ARG A 364 -4.62 -3.39 -5.47
CA ARG A 364 -5.25 -2.06 -5.39
C ARG A 364 -4.81 -1.29 -4.16
N GLY A 365 -4.73 -1.94 -2.99
CA GLY A 365 -4.23 -1.31 -1.78
C GLY A 365 -2.79 -0.82 -1.92
N LYS A 366 -1.89 -1.63 -2.51
CA LYS A 366 -0.50 -1.22 -2.77
C LYS A 366 -0.41 -0.06 -3.77
N VAL A 367 -1.23 -0.08 -4.81
CA VAL A 367 -1.30 1.02 -5.80
C VAL A 367 -1.78 2.31 -5.15
N GLU A 368 -2.82 2.26 -4.32
CA GLU A 368 -3.35 3.43 -3.60
C GLU A 368 -2.32 4.00 -2.60
N THR A 369 -1.66 3.16 -1.81
CA THR A 369 -0.59 3.59 -0.91
C THR A 369 0.60 4.16 -1.68
N ALA A 370 1.02 3.53 -2.78
CA ALA A 370 2.12 4.02 -3.60
C ALA A 370 1.80 5.35 -4.28
N GLU A 371 0.56 5.55 -4.76
CA GLU A 371 0.11 6.82 -5.31
C GLU A 371 0.19 7.95 -4.27
N TRP A 372 -0.29 7.69 -3.05
CA TRP A 372 -0.24 8.66 -1.95
C TRP A 372 1.22 8.98 -1.54
N LEU A 373 2.08 7.98 -1.43
CA LEU A 373 3.50 8.20 -1.08
C LEU A 373 4.27 8.90 -2.20
N LEU A 374 3.99 8.59 -3.47
CA LEU A 374 4.57 9.31 -4.61
C LEU A 374 4.03 10.75 -4.68
N HIS A 375 2.78 10.99 -4.28
CA HIS A 375 2.27 12.35 -4.10
C HIS A 375 3.04 13.09 -3.01
N ALA A 376 3.29 12.44 -1.86
CA ALA A 376 4.08 13.02 -0.80
C ALA A 376 5.51 13.34 -1.26
N ALA A 377 6.16 12.41 -1.97
CA ALA A 377 7.47 12.63 -2.58
C ALA A 377 7.47 13.79 -3.59
N GLU A 378 6.43 13.92 -4.43
CA GLU A 378 6.29 15.03 -5.39
C GLU A 378 6.20 16.38 -4.64
N ARG A 379 5.44 16.42 -3.54
CA ARG A 379 5.27 17.63 -2.73
C ARG A 379 6.55 17.99 -1.97
N LEU A 380 7.24 17.00 -1.40
CA LEU A 380 8.52 17.19 -0.72
C LEU A 380 9.60 17.66 -1.70
N ALA A 381 9.72 17.03 -2.87
CA ALA A 381 10.64 17.46 -3.92
C ALA A 381 10.42 18.92 -4.34
N GLY A 382 9.18 19.41 -4.29
CA GLY A 382 8.87 20.81 -4.58
C GLY A 382 9.10 21.80 -3.43
N ASP A 383 9.33 21.32 -2.20
CA ASP A 383 9.66 22.14 -1.01
C ASP A 383 11.18 22.19 -0.75
N LEU A 384 11.94 21.26 -1.33
CA LEU A 384 13.39 21.16 -1.20
C LEU A 384 14.09 21.92 -2.35
N ASP A 385 14.94 22.89 -2.00
CA ASP A 385 15.68 23.68 -2.98
C ASP A 385 16.78 22.87 -3.71
N ASP A 386 17.20 21.74 -3.15
CA ASP A 386 18.27 20.89 -3.64
C ASP A 386 17.78 19.65 -4.42
N VAL A 387 16.50 19.61 -4.79
CA VAL A 387 15.86 18.49 -5.50
C VAL A 387 15.13 18.98 -6.74
N GLU A 388 15.47 18.44 -7.92
CA GLU A 388 14.90 18.84 -9.21
C GLU A 388 14.08 17.72 -9.88
N CYS A 389 14.07 16.51 -9.32
CA CYS A 389 13.36 15.35 -9.89
C CYS A 389 11.82 15.31 -9.71
N ALA A 390 11.18 16.40 -9.26
CA ALA A 390 9.72 16.45 -9.03
C ALA A 390 8.87 16.05 -10.26
N ALA A 391 9.35 16.33 -11.48
CA ALA A 391 8.69 15.93 -12.72
C ALA A 391 8.67 14.40 -12.91
N ALA A 392 9.78 13.73 -12.61
CA ALA A 392 9.89 12.28 -12.69
C ALA A 392 9.02 11.59 -11.63
N VAL A 393 8.97 12.15 -10.42
CA VAL A 393 8.06 11.66 -9.36
C VAL A 393 6.60 11.77 -9.80
N ARG A 394 6.21 12.90 -10.41
CA ARG A 394 4.86 13.09 -10.95
C ARG A 394 4.52 12.08 -12.05
N GLU A 395 5.45 11.80 -12.95
CA GLU A 395 5.25 10.79 -14.00
C GLU A 395 5.05 9.40 -13.38
N ALA A 396 5.96 8.97 -12.49
CA ALA A 396 5.87 7.71 -11.77
C ALA A 396 4.53 7.58 -11.02
N ARG A 397 4.10 8.65 -10.33
CA ARG A 397 2.79 8.73 -9.65
C ARG A 397 1.65 8.45 -10.61
N LYS A 398 1.59 9.15 -11.75
CA LYS A 398 0.50 8.98 -12.73
C LYS A 398 0.50 7.58 -13.36
N ARG A 399 1.69 6.98 -13.59
CA ARG A 399 1.81 5.63 -14.13
C ARG A 399 1.24 4.59 -13.17
N VAL A 400 1.44 4.76 -11.86
CA VAL A 400 0.83 3.91 -10.82
C VAL A 400 -0.65 4.21 -10.66
N GLU A 401 -1.06 5.48 -10.55
CA GLU A 401 -2.46 5.91 -10.43
C GLU A 401 -3.34 5.26 -11.51
N TYR A 402 -2.89 5.33 -12.77
CA TYR A 402 -3.66 4.82 -13.90
C TYR A 402 -3.36 3.37 -14.28
N GLY A 403 -2.21 2.82 -13.85
CA GLY A 403 -1.74 1.50 -14.25
C GLY A 403 -1.42 1.42 -15.74
N VAL A 404 -0.70 2.41 -16.25
CA VAL A 404 -0.39 2.57 -17.68
C VAL A 404 1.05 2.99 -17.92
N ARG A 405 1.56 2.64 -19.12
CA ARG A 405 2.84 3.13 -19.61
C ARG A 405 2.79 4.62 -19.90
N GLU A 406 3.97 5.23 -20.01
CA GLU A 406 4.15 6.66 -20.26
C GLU A 406 3.32 7.17 -21.45
N GLU A 407 3.34 6.44 -22.56
CA GLU A 407 2.63 6.78 -23.79
C GLU A 407 1.10 6.92 -23.64
N LEU A 408 0.51 6.37 -22.56
CA LEU A 408 -0.93 6.41 -22.31
C LEU A 408 -1.34 7.46 -21.26
N LEU A 409 -0.39 8.16 -20.64
CA LEU A 409 -0.67 9.05 -19.52
C LEU A 409 -1.67 10.16 -19.87
N ASP A 410 -1.61 10.71 -21.08
CA ASP A 410 -2.52 11.77 -21.50
C ASP A 410 -3.97 11.25 -21.71
N LEU A 411 -4.12 10.06 -22.26
CA LEU A 411 -5.43 9.41 -22.44
C LEU A 411 -6.02 8.93 -21.12
N ALA A 412 -5.21 8.33 -20.25
CA ALA A 412 -5.68 7.75 -19.00
C ALA A 412 -6.16 8.80 -17.99
N GLY A 413 -5.70 10.05 -18.11
CA GLY A 413 -6.22 11.19 -17.36
C GLY A 413 -7.63 11.64 -17.79
N VAL A 414 -8.19 11.10 -18.88
CA VAL A 414 -9.56 11.42 -19.32
C VAL A 414 -10.56 10.61 -18.49
N ARG A 415 -11.53 11.30 -17.89
CA ARG A 415 -12.61 10.66 -17.14
C ARG A 415 -13.31 9.61 -18.00
N ASP A 416 -13.59 8.45 -17.41
CA ASP A 416 -14.11 7.25 -18.09
C ASP A 416 -13.15 6.57 -19.07
N VAL A 417 -11.86 6.88 -19.05
CA VAL A 417 -10.82 6.15 -19.78
C VAL A 417 -9.88 5.46 -18.79
N GLY A 418 -10.16 4.20 -18.47
CA GLY A 418 -9.24 3.36 -17.67
C GLY A 418 -8.16 2.69 -18.53
N ARG A 419 -7.14 2.08 -17.91
CA ARG A 419 -5.99 1.41 -18.59
C ARG A 419 -6.32 0.64 -19.88
N LYS A 420 -7.28 -0.29 -19.83
CA LYS A 420 -7.67 -1.11 -20.99
C LYS A 420 -8.30 -0.27 -22.12
N ARG A 421 -8.99 0.83 -21.80
CA ARG A 421 -9.58 1.73 -22.81
C ARG A 421 -8.52 2.64 -23.40
N ALA A 422 -7.63 3.19 -22.57
CA ALA A 422 -6.50 4.00 -23.02
C ALA A 422 -5.67 3.24 -24.07
N ARG A 423 -5.30 1.99 -23.78
CA ARG A 423 -4.56 1.13 -24.72
C ARG A 423 -5.30 0.89 -26.04
N ARG A 424 -6.62 0.69 -26.01
CA ARG A 424 -7.43 0.48 -27.22
C ARG A 424 -7.55 1.75 -28.06
N LEU A 425 -7.71 2.91 -27.42
CA LEU A 425 -7.72 4.20 -28.10
C LEU A 425 -6.37 4.46 -28.78
N TYR A 426 -5.27 4.25 -28.05
CA TYR A 426 -3.91 4.39 -28.58
C TYR A 426 -3.66 3.48 -29.79
N ASN A 427 -4.04 2.20 -29.69
CA ASN A 427 -3.91 1.25 -30.81
C ASN A 427 -4.82 1.58 -32.00
N ALA A 428 -5.88 2.38 -31.79
CA ALA A 428 -6.73 2.91 -32.86
C ALA A 428 -6.19 4.24 -33.44
N GLY A 429 -4.98 4.67 -33.07
CA GLY A 429 -4.33 5.89 -33.55
C GLY A 429 -4.75 7.16 -32.79
N ILE A 430 -5.44 7.03 -31.66
CA ILE A 430 -5.83 8.16 -30.80
C ILE A 430 -4.86 8.17 -29.62
N GLU A 431 -3.79 8.95 -29.73
CA GLU A 431 -2.65 8.89 -28.80
C GLU A 431 -2.72 9.93 -27.68
N SER A 432 -3.42 11.05 -27.91
CA SER A 432 -3.52 12.16 -26.96
C SER A 432 -4.96 12.57 -26.66
N ARG A 433 -5.13 13.36 -25.59
CA ARG A 433 -6.40 14.02 -25.27
C ARG A 433 -6.83 14.97 -26.39
N ALA A 434 -5.86 15.59 -27.07
CA ALA A 434 -6.13 16.47 -28.20
C ALA A 434 -6.64 15.69 -29.42
N ASP A 435 -6.07 14.52 -29.70
CA ASP A 435 -6.56 13.62 -30.75
C ASP A 435 -7.97 13.15 -30.42
N LEU A 436 -8.20 12.69 -29.19
CA LEU A 436 -9.50 12.19 -28.74
C LEU A 436 -10.60 13.27 -28.84
N ARG A 437 -10.27 14.55 -28.61
CA ARG A 437 -11.21 15.67 -28.78
C ARG A 437 -11.66 15.87 -30.23
N ASN A 438 -10.86 15.48 -31.20
CA ASN A 438 -11.15 15.67 -32.63
C ASN A 438 -11.28 14.34 -33.38
N ALA A 439 -11.29 13.22 -32.67
CA ALA A 439 -11.30 11.89 -33.26
C ALA A 439 -12.63 11.58 -33.94
N GLU A 440 -12.59 10.79 -35.02
CA GLU A 440 -13.81 10.31 -35.64
C GLU A 440 -14.63 9.45 -34.66
N LYS A 441 -15.93 9.72 -34.56
CA LYS A 441 -16.83 9.00 -33.64
C LYS A 441 -16.83 7.49 -33.88
N SER A 442 -16.69 7.06 -35.12
CA SER A 442 -16.58 5.65 -35.54
C SER A 442 -15.36 4.95 -34.94
N LEU A 443 -14.20 5.62 -34.91
CA LEU A 443 -12.96 5.11 -34.33
C LEU A 443 -13.09 4.97 -32.81
N VAL A 444 -13.61 6.00 -32.14
CA VAL A 444 -13.83 5.97 -30.69
C VAL A 444 -14.83 4.87 -30.32
N LEU A 445 -15.93 4.77 -31.07
CA LEU A 445 -16.94 3.72 -30.89
C LEU A 445 -16.36 2.32 -31.09
N GLY A 446 -15.51 2.13 -32.10
CA GLY A 446 -14.79 0.88 -32.35
C GLY A 446 -13.84 0.52 -31.22
N ALA A 447 -13.01 1.47 -30.76
CA ALA A 447 -12.07 1.29 -29.66
C ALA A 447 -12.77 0.90 -28.34
N VAL A 448 -13.99 1.38 -28.10
CA VAL A 448 -14.81 1.00 -26.94
C VAL A 448 -15.79 -0.15 -27.20
N ARG A 449 -15.65 -0.86 -28.32
CA ARG A 449 -16.44 -2.06 -28.70
C ARG A 449 -17.93 -1.81 -28.89
N GLY A 450 -18.28 -0.75 -29.60
CA GLY A 450 -19.68 -0.44 -29.92
C GLY A 450 -20.49 0.02 -28.71
N ARG A 451 -19.86 0.36 -27.58
CA ARG A 451 -20.55 0.85 -26.39
C ARG A 451 -20.87 2.35 -26.54
N GLU A 452 -21.94 2.65 -27.27
CA GLU A 452 -22.38 4.03 -27.59
C GLU A 452 -22.36 4.96 -26.37
N LYS A 453 -23.07 4.61 -25.29
CA LYS A 453 -23.10 5.41 -24.04
C LYS A 453 -21.72 5.64 -23.41
N THR A 454 -20.78 4.73 -23.62
CA THR A 454 -19.41 4.89 -23.11
C THR A 454 -18.62 5.82 -24.02
N ALA A 455 -18.73 5.66 -25.34
CA ALA A 455 -18.09 6.52 -26.32
C ALA A 455 -18.56 7.97 -26.18
N GLU A 456 -19.87 8.17 -26.11
CA GLU A 456 -20.50 9.48 -25.90
C GLU A 456 -19.96 10.16 -24.63
N ARG A 457 -20.01 9.48 -23.47
CA ARG A 457 -19.46 10.03 -22.22
C ARG A 457 -17.97 10.38 -22.31
N ILE A 458 -17.16 9.56 -22.98
CA ILE A 458 -15.73 9.85 -23.17
C ILE A 458 -15.55 11.11 -24.02
N LEU A 459 -16.32 11.23 -25.10
CA LEU A 459 -16.31 12.41 -25.98
C LEU A 459 -16.81 13.68 -25.26
N GLU A 460 -17.85 13.58 -24.44
CA GLU A 460 -18.31 14.68 -23.57
C GLU A 460 -17.21 15.12 -22.60
N ASN A 461 -16.59 14.16 -21.90
CA ASN A 461 -15.55 14.43 -20.90
C ASN A 461 -14.30 15.10 -21.52
N VAL A 462 -13.98 14.80 -22.78
CA VAL A 462 -12.84 15.43 -23.48
C VAL A 462 -13.19 16.79 -24.10
N GLY A 463 -14.49 17.10 -24.20
CA GLY A 463 -15.01 18.30 -24.84
C GLY A 463 -15.04 18.21 -26.37
N HIS A 464 -15.38 17.04 -26.90
CA HIS A 464 -15.60 16.84 -28.33
C HIS A 464 -16.75 17.74 -28.83
N PRO A 465 -16.64 18.38 -30.01
CA PRO A 465 -17.65 19.34 -30.49
C PRO A 465 -19.01 18.70 -30.83
N ASP A 466 -19.02 17.40 -31.14
CA ASP A 466 -20.22 16.62 -31.45
C ASP A 466 -20.09 15.24 -30.76
N PRO A 467 -20.49 15.08 -29.49
CA PRO A 467 -20.29 13.82 -28.75
C PRO A 467 -21.39 12.77 -28.98
N GLU A 468 -22.54 13.15 -29.54
CA GLU A 468 -23.70 12.27 -29.69
C GLU A 468 -23.39 11.09 -30.63
N MET A 469 -23.80 9.88 -30.23
CA MET A 469 -23.50 8.62 -30.92
C MET A 469 -24.63 8.11 -31.83
N ASP A 470 -25.66 8.92 -32.05
CA ASP A 470 -26.81 8.55 -32.87
C ASP A 470 -26.39 8.23 -34.32
N ALA A 471 -26.79 7.04 -34.77
CA ALA A 471 -26.53 6.52 -36.13
C ALA A 471 -25.05 6.40 -36.52
N VAL A 472 -24.12 6.36 -35.57
CA VAL A 472 -22.69 6.12 -35.81
C VAL A 472 -22.42 4.61 -35.89
N SER A 473 -21.77 4.15 -36.96
CA SER A 473 -21.27 2.77 -37.05
C SER A 473 -19.84 2.68 -36.56
N ALA A 474 -19.54 1.66 -35.75
CA ALA A 474 -18.19 1.40 -35.27
C ALA A 474 -17.24 1.10 -36.44
N ASP A 475 -16.05 1.68 -36.40
CA ASP A 475 -14.98 1.36 -37.34
C ASP A 475 -14.50 -0.08 -37.15
N ALA A 476 -14.47 -0.87 -38.22
CA ALA A 476 -14.18 -2.29 -38.15
C ALA A 476 -12.72 -2.58 -37.78
N ASP A 477 -11.78 -1.75 -38.24
CA ASP A 477 -10.36 -1.90 -37.95
C ASP A 477 -10.07 -1.53 -36.49
N ALA A 478 -10.71 -0.47 -35.98
CA ALA A 478 -10.64 -0.10 -34.56
C ALA A 478 -11.25 -1.18 -33.65
N VAL A 479 -12.33 -1.85 -34.07
CA VAL A 479 -12.88 -3.01 -33.33
C VAL A 479 -11.87 -4.17 -33.32
N ALA A 480 -11.29 -4.50 -34.47
CA ALA A 480 -10.30 -5.57 -34.57
C ALA A 480 -9.06 -5.31 -33.69
N ALA A 481 -8.52 -4.09 -33.73
CA ALA A 481 -7.41 -3.65 -32.88
C ALA A 481 -7.78 -3.72 -31.38
N ALA A 482 -9.02 -3.36 -31.02
CA ALA A 482 -9.51 -3.46 -29.66
C ALA A 482 -9.68 -4.90 -29.17
N GLU A 483 -9.98 -5.86 -30.05
CA GLU A 483 -10.03 -7.28 -29.74
C GLU A 483 -8.63 -7.91 -29.63
N GLU A 484 -7.69 -7.46 -30.45
CA GLU A 484 -6.29 -7.92 -30.40
C GLU A 484 -5.58 -7.43 -29.13
N ALA A 485 -5.80 -6.17 -28.72
CA ALA A 485 -5.24 -5.61 -27.49
C ALA A 485 -5.65 -6.40 -26.22
N ASP A 486 -6.87 -6.95 -26.19
CA ASP A 486 -7.29 -7.82 -25.09
C ASP A 486 -6.69 -9.22 -25.21
N ARG A 487 -6.51 -9.73 -26.43
CA ARG A 487 -5.88 -11.02 -26.67
C ARG A 487 -4.41 -11.01 -26.29
N SER A 488 -3.64 -9.96 -26.56
CA SER A 488 -2.24 -9.86 -26.09
C SER A 488 -2.17 -9.77 -24.56
N GLY A 489 -3.15 -9.12 -23.93
CA GLY A 489 -3.37 -9.17 -22.48
C GLY A 489 -3.68 -10.58 -21.94
N GLN A 490 -4.32 -11.45 -22.73
CA GLN A 490 -4.67 -12.83 -22.38
C GLN A 490 -3.68 -13.92 -22.89
N ALA A 491 -2.85 -13.66 -23.91
CA ALA A 491 -2.11 -14.68 -24.66
C ALA A 491 -0.84 -15.24 -23.98
N ASN A 492 -0.13 -14.50 -23.13
CA ASN A 492 0.92 -15.09 -22.24
C ASN A 492 0.38 -16.05 -21.14
N LEU A 493 -0.77 -16.71 -21.33
CA LEU A 493 -1.20 -17.88 -20.56
C LEU A 493 -0.45 -19.16 -20.99
N GLY A 494 0.34 -19.10 -22.07
CA GLY A 494 0.91 -20.28 -22.74
C GLY A 494 2.43 -20.51 -22.62
N ASP A 495 3.23 -19.51 -22.24
CA ASP A 495 4.70 -19.63 -22.22
C ASP A 495 5.24 -19.54 -20.79
N PHE A 496 5.03 -20.60 -20.00
CA PHE A 496 5.87 -20.91 -18.85
C PHE A 496 5.93 -22.45 -18.72
N SER A 497 7.05 -23.02 -19.17
CA SER A 497 7.52 -24.37 -18.84
C SER A 497 8.52 -24.30 -17.69
#